data_AF-G0W535-F1
#
_entry.id   AF-G0W535-F1
#
_cell.length_a   1.000
_cell.length_b   1.000
_cell.length_c   1.000
_cell.angle_alpha   90.00
_cell.angle_beta   90.00
_cell.angle_gamma   90.00
#
_symmetry.space_group_name_H-M   'P 1'
#
loop_
_entity.id
_entity.type
_entity.pdbx_description
1 polymer ?
#
loop_
_entity_poly.entity_id
_entity_poly.type
_entity_poly.pdbx_seq_one_letter_code
_entity_poly.pdbx_strand_id
1 'polypeptide(L)'
;MSQVYSNNSSHSTTSFLTSAPVELTTRKGYEDFINNRKHKDFKLSTVLKPNDGALDGYVLKDGGDVIAIVKGEAMDYLNEIAGNR
;
A
#
# COMPACT_ATOMS: atom_id res chain seq x y z
N MET A 1 21.75 -46.70 -22.36
CA MET A 1 21.44 -45.27 -22.63
C MET A 1 19.94 -45.19 -22.74
N SER A 2 19.20 -44.63 -21.78
CA SER A 2 19.17 -43.21 -21.48
C SER A 2 18.85 -42.95 -20.01
N GLN A 3 19.67 -42.14 -19.34
CA GLN A 3 19.31 -41.49 -18.08
C GLN A 3 18.27 -40.41 -18.37
N VAL A 4 17.09 -40.50 -17.75
CA VAL A 4 16.13 -39.39 -17.70
C VAL A 4 16.31 -38.73 -16.34
N TYR A 5 17.21 -37.76 -16.28
CA TYR A 5 17.22 -36.79 -15.18
C TYR A 5 16.07 -35.82 -15.42
N SER A 6 15.04 -35.87 -14.58
CA SER A 6 14.07 -34.79 -14.44
C SER A 6 14.02 -34.37 -12.97
N ASN A 7 15.17 -33.88 -12.51
CA ASN A 7 15.21 -32.87 -11.46
C ASN A 7 14.69 -31.57 -12.08
N ASN A 8 13.40 -31.27 -11.93
CA ASN A 8 12.93 -29.91 -11.74
C ASN A 8 11.45 -29.93 -11.34
N SER A 9 11.15 -30.28 -10.09
CA SER A 9 9.95 -29.74 -9.43
C SER A 9 10.19 -28.23 -9.29
N SER A 10 9.91 -27.53 -10.39
CA SER A 10 10.06 -26.10 -10.54
C SER A 10 9.23 -25.43 -9.45
N HIS A 11 9.99 -24.91 -8.49
CA HIS A 11 9.66 -24.02 -7.39
C HIS A 11 8.54 -23.03 -7.78
N SER A 12 7.28 -23.48 -7.68
CA SER A 12 6.10 -22.66 -7.97
C SER A 12 5.55 -22.13 -6.66
N THR A 13 6.36 -21.33 -5.97
CA THR A 13 5.95 -20.50 -4.82
C THR A 13 6.21 -19.01 -5.10
N THR A 14 6.43 -18.63 -6.35
CA THR A 14 7.02 -17.33 -6.71
C THR A 14 5.99 -16.19 -6.90
N SER A 15 4.76 -16.28 -6.37
CA SER A 15 3.77 -15.20 -6.57
C SER A 15 2.72 -15.01 -5.48
N PHE A 16 2.96 -15.42 -4.23
CA PHE A 16 1.95 -15.30 -3.16
C PHE A 16 2.12 -14.14 -2.17
N LEU A 17 3.07 -13.22 -2.36
CA LEU A 17 3.25 -12.08 -1.43
C LEU A 17 3.74 -10.79 -2.13
N THR A 18 3.14 -10.40 -3.26
CA THR A 18 2.98 -8.95 -3.48
C THR A 18 1.87 -8.53 -2.53
N SER A 19 2.21 -8.30 -1.27
CA SER A 19 1.24 -7.99 -0.21
C SER A 19 0.28 -6.91 -0.71
N ALA A 20 -1.02 -7.22 -0.74
CA ALA A 20 -2.02 -6.24 -1.12
C ALA A 20 -1.85 -4.98 -0.27
N PRO A 21 -2.10 -3.78 -0.82
CA PRO A 21 -2.02 -2.55 -0.06
C PRO A 21 -2.87 -2.64 1.22
N VAL A 22 -2.36 -2.10 2.32
CA VAL A 22 -3.10 -2.05 3.58
C VAL A 22 -4.26 -1.07 3.46
N GLU A 23 -5.47 -1.46 3.84
CA GLU A 23 -6.60 -0.53 3.90
C GLU A 23 -6.63 0.21 5.24
N LEU A 24 -6.53 1.53 5.18
CA LEU A 24 -6.58 2.43 6.33
C LEU A 24 -7.93 3.14 6.33
N THR A 25 -8.87 2.62 7.12
CA THR A 25 -10.26 3.13 7.19
C THR A 25 -10.51 4.07 8.37
N THR A 26 -9.66 4.02 9.40
CA THR A 26 -9.79 4.82 10.63
C THR A 26 -8.64 5.82 10.74
N ARG A 27 -8.93 7.01 11.29
CA ARG A 27 -7.93 8.07 11.49
C ARG A 27 -6.74 7.55 12.29
N LYS A 28 -7.00 6.87 13.41
CA LYS A 28 -5.96 6.31 14.27
C LYS A 28 -5.08 5.31 13.52
N GLY A 29 -5.69 4.42 12.72
CA GLY A 29 -4.95 3.46 11.91
C GLY A 29 -4.00 4.14 10.92
N TYR A 30 -4.45 5.23 10.28
CA TYR A 30 -3.60 6.03 9.40
C TYR A 30 -2.44 6.70 10.15
N GLU A 31 -2.74 7.38 11.27
CA GLU A 31 -1.71 8.04 12.08
C GLU A 31 -0.66 7.05 12.59
N ASP A 32 -1.09 5.91 13.15
CA ASP A 32 -0.21 4.84 13.62
C ASP A 32 0.63 4.27 12.46
N PHE A 33 0.03 4.08 11.28
CA PHE A 33 0.74 3.58 10.11
C PHE A 33 1.85 4.52 9.65
N ILE A 34 1.56 5.82 9.58
CA ILE A 34 2.54 6.84 9.20
C ILE A 34 3.63 6.96 10.28
N ASN A 35 3.26 7.03 11.55
CA ASN A 35 4.21 7.17 12.66
C ASN A 35 5.15 5.97 12.75
N ASN A 36 4.64 4.74 12.66
CA ASN A 36 5.45 3.52 12.69
C ASN A 36 6.47 3.45 11.54
N ARG A 37 6.19 4.11 10.41
CA ARG A 37 7.02 4.07 9.21
C ARG A 37 7.92 5.29 9.03
N LYS A 38 7.59 6.44 9.64
CA LYS A 38 8.48 7.62 9.74
C LYS A 38 9.82 7.27 10.40
N HIS A 39 9.83 6.32 11.34
CA HIS A 39 11.05 5.87 12.02
C HIS A 39 11.95 4.95 11.18
N LYS A 40 11.54 4.54 9.96
CA LYS A 40 12.24 3.54 9.16
C LYS A 40 13.02 4.10 7.97
N ASP A 41 13.38 5.38 7.94
CA ASP A 41 14.12 6.04 6.84
C ASP A 41 13.46 6.01 5.45
N PHE A 42 12.24 5.49 5.33
CA PHE A 42 11.48 5.52 4.09
C PHE A 42 10.63 6.80 4.03
N LYS A 43 10.80 7.57 2.95
CA LYS A 43 9.88 8.68 2.65
C LYS A 43 8.53 8.09 2.26
N LEU A 44 7.49 8.50 2.98
CA LEU A 44 6.11 8.21 2.62
C LEU A 44 5.49 9.44 2.00
N SER A 45 4.70 9.24 0.96
CA SER A 45 3.91 10.29 0.33
C SER A 45 2.45 9.84 0.28
N THR A 46 1.57 10.67 0.80
CA THR A 46 0.13 10.46 0.70
C THR A 46 -0.38 11.28 -0.48
N VAL A 47 -1.07 10.65 -1.41
CA VAL A 47 -1.63 11.28 -2.60
C VAL A 47 -3.12 11.03 -2.62
N LEU A 48 -3.90 12.09 -2.78
CA LEU A 48 -5.33 12.01 -3.03
C LEU A 48 -5.54 12.02 -4.54
N LYS A 49 -6.19 10.97 -5.08
CA LYS A 49 -6.53 10.89 -6.50
C LYS A 49 -8.04 10.86 -6.67
N PRO A 50 -8.62 11.69 -7.55
CA PRO A 50 -10.00 11.53 -7.96
C PRO A 50 -10.14 10.25 -8.79
N ASN A 51 -11.15 9.44 -8.47
CA ASN A 51 -11.47 8.17 -9.10
C ASN A 51 -12.99 8.04 -9.22
N ASP A 52 -13.52 8.01 -10.46
CA ASP A 52 -14.95 7.85 -10.78
C ASP A 52 -15.92 8.68 -9.90
N GLY A 53 -15.58 9.95 -9.62
CA GLY A 53 -16.43 10.86 -8.85
C GLY A 53 -16.26 10.78 -7.32
N ALA A 54 -15.41 9.89 -6.82
CA ALA A 54 -14.93 9.85 -5.44
C ALA A 54 -13.46 10.27 -5.35
N LEU A 55 -12.99 10.64 -4.16
CA LEU A 55 -11.57 10.83 -3.88
C LEU A 55 -11.04 9.60 -3.14
N ASP A 56 -10.02 8.95 -3.69
CA ASP A 56 -9.31 7.86 -3.05
C ASP A 56 -7.94 8.33 -2.55
N GLY A 57 -7.60 7.98 -1.31
CA GLY A 57 -6.28 8.25 -0.77
C GLY A 57 -5.33 7.06 -0.98
N TYR A 58 -4.09 7.34 -1.36
CA TYR A 58 -3.06 6.32 -1.53
C TYR A 58 -1.79 6.73 -0.80
N VAL A 59 -1.20 5.81 -0.05
CA VAL A 59 0.12 6.01 0.56
C VAL A 59 1.15 5.26 -0.27
N LEU A 60 2.12 6.01 -0.78
CA LEU A 60 3.23 5.49 -1.55
C LEU A 60 4.51 5.49 -0.70
N LYS A 61 5.32 4.45 -0.86
CA LYS A 61 6.71 4.44 -0.34
C LYS A 61 7.67 5.03 -1.36
N ASP A 62 8.88 5.35 -0.89
CA ASP A 62 10.03 5.67 -1.73
C ASP A 62 10.20 4.59 -2.82
N GLY A 63 10.18 5.02 -4.09
CA GLY A 63 10.08 4.14 -5.26
C GLY A 63 8.72 4.10 -5.96
N GLY A 64 7.67 4.73 -5.40
CA GLY A 64 6.38 4.89 -6.07
C GLY A 64 5.40 3.72 -5.94
N ASP A 65 5.72 2.72 -5.11
CA ASP A 65 4.81 1.61 -4.84
C ASP A 65 3.73 2.00 -3.84
N VAL A 66 2.47 1.67 -4.16
CA VAL A 66 1.33 1.84 -3.24
C VAL A 66 1.40 0.78 -2.15
N ILE A 67 1.51 1.23 -0.89
CA ILE A 67 1.60 0.37 0.29
C ILE A 67 0.35 0.39 1.15
N ALA A 68 -0.48 1.44 1.01
CA ALA A 68 -1.76 1.53 1.66
C ALA A 68 -2.77 2.35 0.86
N ILE A 69 -4.04 2.04 1.06
CA ILE A 69 -5.19 2.75 0.50
C ILE A 69 -5.95 3.35 1.68
N VAL A 70 -6.23 4.65 1.61
CA VAL A 70 -6.92 5.40 2.65
C VAL A 70 -8.38 5.59 2.24
N LYS A 71 -9.30 5.16 3.10
CA LYS A 71 -10.75 5.18 2.89
C LYS A 71 -11.46 5.64 4.16
N GLY A 72 -12.77 5.92 4.07
CA GLY A 72 -13.62 6.21 5.23
C GLY A 72 -13.14 7.40 6.05
N GLU A 73 -13.17 7.28 7.37
CA GLU A 73 -12.82 8.35 8.32
C GLU A 73 -11.38 8.87 8.12
N ALA A 74 -10.45 7.99 7.79
CA ALA A 74 -9.07 8.40 7.49
C ALA A 74 -9.01 9.31 6.26
N MET A 75 -9.86 9.07 5.26
CA MET A 75 -9.97 9.90 4.06
C MET A 75 -10.62 11.25 4.37
N ASP A 76 -11.66 11.26 5.20
CA ASP A 76 -12.30 12.50 5.67
C ASP A 76 -11.30 13.41 6.39
N TYR A 77 -10.47 12.82 7.26
CA TYR A 77 -9.37 13.53 7.91
C TYR A 77 -8.36 14.10 6.91
N LEU A 78 -7.98 13.33 5.88
CA LEU A 78 -7.09 13.82 4.83
C LEU A 78 -7.69 14.97 4.03
N ASN A 79 -8.97 14.93 3.72
CA ASN A 79 -9.68 16.02 3.04
C ASN A 79 -9.74 17.29 3.91
N GLU A 80 -9.97 17.13 5.22
CA GLU A 80 -9.99 18.24 6.18
C GLU A 80 -8.63 18.95 6.25
N ILE A 81 -7.52 18.19 6.38
CA ILE A 81 -6.17 18.77 6.47
C ILE A 81 -5.68 19.32 5.12
N ALA A 82 -6.15 18.77 3.99
CA ALA A 82 -5.80 19.25 2.66
C ALA A 82 -6.47 20.60 2.33
N GLY A 83 -7.41 21.06 3.15
CA GLY A 83 -8.08 22.34 2.95
C GLY A 83 -9.09 22.34 1.81
N ASN A 84 -9.53 21.16 1.35
CA ASN A 84 -10.67 21.03 0.43
C ASN A 84 -11.97 21.30 1.22
N ARG A 85 -12.30 22.58 1.45
CA ARG A 85 -13.61 23.06 1.91
C ARG A 85 -14.35 23.73 0.78
#